data_AF-A0A443RZG2-F1
#
_entry.id   AF-A0A443RZG2-F1
#
_cell.length_a   1.000
_cell.length_b   1.000
_cell.length_c   1.000
_cell.angle_alpha   90.00
_cell.angle_beta   90.00
_cell.angle_gamma   90.00
#
_symmetry.space_group_name_H-M   'P 1'
#
loop_
_entity.id
_entity.type
_entity.pdbx_description
1 polymer ?
#
loop_
_entity_poly.entity_id
_entity_poly.type
_entity_poly.pdbx_seq_one_letter_code
_entity_poly.pdbx_strand_id
1 'polypeptide(L)'
;SKAKCQEHREREVNLTVAAKIVPQCDENGDYVPLVCVEGDNGAKHCSCYTKQGDIAKSQLANVKRCECYNERYEGLNPPRDGSFVA
;
A
#
# COMPACT_ATOMS: atom_id res chain seq x y z
N SER A 1 -20.63 -8.44 -5.72
CA SER A 1 -19.29 -8.17 -6.28
C SER A 1 -18.44 -7.51 -5.23
N LYS A 2 -17.21 -7.96 -5.04
CA LYS A 2 -16.29 -7.44 -4.03
C LYS A 2 -15.48 -6.30 -4.63
N ALA A 3 -15.20 -5.25 -3.86
CA ALA A 3 -14.38 -4.14 -4.38
C ALA A 3 -12.94 -4.62 -4.61
N LYS A 4 -12.24 -4.08 -5.62
CA LYS A 4 -10.86 -4.48 -5.97
C LYS A 4 -9.92 -4.44 -4.77
N CYS A 5 -10.03 -3.40 -3.93
CA CYS A 5 -9.23 -3.30 -2.71
C CYS A 5 -9.50 -4.47 -1.75
N GLN A 6 -10.77 -4.84 -1.56
CA GLN A 6 -11.14 -5.91 -0.63
C GLN A 6 -10.60 -7.27 -1.11
N GLU A 7 -10.67 -7.56 -2.40
CA GLU A 7 -10.07 -8.78 -2.99
C GLU A 7 -8.56 -8.81 -2.80
N HIS A 8 -7.87 -7.69 -3.05
CA HIS A 8 -6.43 -7.57 -2.82
C HIS A 8 -6.08 -7.77 -1.34
N ARG A 9 -6.82 -7.14 -0.43
CA ARG A 9 -6.65 -7.31 1.02
C ARG A 9 -6.75 -8.77 1.44
N GLU A 10 -7.75 -9.51 0.96
CA GLU A 10 -7.89 -10.94 1.28
C GLU A 10 -6.76 -11.78 0.74
N ARG A 11 -6.28 -11.49 -0.48
CA ARG A 11 -5.11 -12.18 -1.04
C ARG A 11 -3.91 -12.02 -0.12
N GLU A 12 -3.60 -10.79 0.29
CA GLU A 12 -2.45 -10.51 1.16
C GLU A 12 -2.62 -11.13 2.55
N VAL A 13 -3.80 -11.04 3.17
CA VAL A 13 -4.06 -11.67 4.48
C VAL A 13 -3.81 -13.17 4.46
N ASN A 14 -4.19 -13.85 3.37
CA ASN A 14 -4.03 -15.29 3.23
C ASN A 14 -2.59 -15.74 2.91
N LEU A 15 -1.66 -14.81 2.64
CA LEU A 15 -0.24 -15.17 2.46
C LEU A 15 0.42 -15.49 3.81
N THR A 16 1.19 -16.57 3.86
CA THR A 16 1.90 -17.03 5.07
C THR A 16 3.24 -16.29 5.31
N VAL A 17 3.49 -15.20 4.59
CA VAL A 17 4.74 -14.43 4.69
C VAL A 17 4.73 -13.59 5.97
N ALA A 18 5.85 -13.59 6.71
CA ALA A 18 6.01 -12.90 7.99
C ALA A 18 5.95 -11.37 7.84
N ALA A 19 6.63 -10.81 6.84
CA ALA A 19 6.62 -9.38 6.56
C ALA A 19 5.76 -9.09 5.32
N LYS A 20 4.50 -8.70 5.55
CA LYS A 20 3.57 -8.31 4.47
C LYS A 20 2.83 -7.03 4.83
N ILE A 21 2.56 -6.20 3.82
CA ILE A 21 1.77 -4.99 3.94
C ILE A 21 0.38 -5.29 3.39
N VAL A 22 -0.60 -5.36 4.28
CA VAL A 22 -1.99 -5.63 3.91
C VAL A 22 -2.70 -4.30 3.60
N PRO A 23 -3.22 -4.07 2.38
CA PRO A 23 -3.90 -2.83 2.03
C PRO A 23 -5.18 -2.65 2.87
N GLN A 24 -5.46 -1.41 3.24
CA GLN A 24 -6.71 -1.02 3.89
C GLN A 24 -7.66 -0.40 2.86
N CYS A 25 -8.96 -0.65 3.03
CA CYS A 25 -9.99 -0.17 2.13
C CYS A 25 -10.92 0.77 2.88
N ASP A 26 -11.35 1.84 2.23
CA ASP A 26 -12.36 2.75 2.76
C ASP A 26 -13.80 2.23 2.54
N GLU A 27 -14.80 3.01 2.96
CA GLU A 27 -16.22 2.67 2.84
C GLU A 27 -16.71 2.56 1.38
N ASN A 28 -16.04 3.24 0.45
CA ASN A 28 -16.34 3.16 -0.98
C ASN A 28 -15.69 1.93 -1.64
N GLY A 29 -14.78 1.25 -0.94
CA GLY A 29 -14.00 0.14 -1.45
C GLY A 29 -12.74 0.58 -2.20
N ASP A 30 -12.36 1.85 -2.09
CA ASP A 30 -11.11 2.39 -2.58
C ASP A 30 -9.97 2.12 -1.59
N TYR A 31 -8.74 2.23 -2.06
CA TYR A 31 -7.56 2.02 -1.23
C TYR A 31 -7.31 3.23 -0.32
N VAL A 32 -7.08 2.96 0.97
CA VAL A 32 -6.63 3.97 1.92
C VAL A 32 -5.23 4.43 1.51
N PRO A 33 -5.00 5.75 1.39
CA PRO A 33 -3.74 6.26 0.86
C PRO A 33 -2.49 5.87 1.63
N LEU A 34 -2.57 5.64 2.94
CA LEU A 34 -1.42 5.33 3.78
C LEU A 34 -1.68 4.06 4.59
N VAL A 35 -0.79 3.08 4.45
CA VAL A 35 -0.79 1.87 5.27
C VAL A 35 0.57 1.72 5.90
N CYS A 36 0.62 1.53 7.22
CA CYS A 36 1.86 1.31 7.95
C CYS A 36 1.79 0.01 8.74
N VAL A 37 2.87 -0.75 8.72
CA VAL A 37 3.08 -1.95 9.53
C VAL A 37 4.32 -1.77 10.39
N GLU A 38 4.31 -2.35 11.59
CA GLU A 38 5.49 -2.45 12.44
C GLU A 38 6.18 -3.78 12.15
N GLY A 39 7.47 -3.74 11.82
CA GLY A 39 8.29 -4.93 11.66
C GLY A 39 8.86 -5.41 13.00
N ASP A 40 9.41 -6.62 13.00
CA ASP A 40 9.86 -7.33 14.21
C ASP A 40 10.91 -6.56 15.03
N ASN A 41 11.69 -5.68 14.38
CA ASN A 41 12.70 -4.83 15.02
C ASN A 41 12.14 -3.49 15.54
N GLY A 42 10.82 -3.31 15.55
CA GLY A 42 10.16 -2.02 15.82
C GLY A 42 10.26 -1.01 14.67
N ALA A 43 10.84 -1.41 13.54
CA ALA A 43 10.94 -0.57 12.35
C ALA A 43 9.57 -0.43 11.70
N LYS A 44 9.11 0.81 11.53
CA LYS A 44 7.85 1.09 10.85
C LYS A 44 8.07 1.09 9.34
N HIS A 45 7.25 0.33 8.62
CA HIS A 45 7.22 0.30 7.17
C HIS A 45 5.88 0.82 6.69
N CYS A 46 5.89 1.96 6.01
CA CYS A 46 4.69 2.51 5.42
C CYS A 46 4.75 2.49 3.90
N SER A 47 3.58 2.30 3.29
CA SER A 47 3.35 2.38 1.86
C SER A 47 2.22 3.36 1.56
N CYS A 48 2.43 4.15 0.52
CA CYS A 48 1.42 5.02 -0.06
C CYS A 48 0.74 4.32 -1.24
N TYR A 49 -0.59 4.28 -1.21
CA TYR A 49 -1.42 3.75 -2.28
C TYR A 49 -2.20 4.86 -2.97
N THR A 50 -2.35 4.75 -4.28
CA THR A 50 -3.36 5.51 -5.03
C THR A 50 -4.74 4.91 -4.78
N LYS A 51 -5.83 5.66 -5.01
CA LYS A 51 -7.20 5.16 -4.87
C LYS A 51 -7.49 3.91 -5.72
N GLN A 52 -6.76 3.73 -6.81
CA GLN A 52 -6.92 2.62 -7.75
C GLN A 52 -6.20 1.34 -7.30
N GLY A 53 -5.27 1.45 -6.34
CA GLY A 53 -4.53 0.33 -5.76
C GLY A 53 -3.06 0.24 -6.13
N ASP A 54 -2.56 1.17 -6.93
CA ASP A 54 -1.13 1.23 -7.26
C ASP A 54 -0.31 1.80 -6.09
N ILE A 55 0.93 1.34 -5.96
CA ILE A 55 1.85 1.84 -4.94
C ILE A 55 2.48 3.14 -5.46
N ALA A 56 2.06 4.27 -4.90
CA ALA A 56 2.66 5.57 -5.18
C ALA A 56 4.07 5.69 -4.57
N LYS A 57 4.30 5.06 -3.41
CA LYS A 57 5.62 4.95 -2.77
C LYS A 57 5.65 3.81 -1.74
N SER A 58 6.77 3.08 -1.63
CA SER A 58 6.95 1.96 -0.68
C SER A 58 8.10 2.22 0.31
N GLN A 59 8.09 1.47 1.42
CA GLN A 59 9.16 1.39 2.42
C GLN A 59 9.55 2.74 3.05
N LEU A 60 8.55 3.55 3.37
CA LEU A 60 8.77 4.85 4.01
C LEU A 60 8.71 4.70 5.53
N ALA A 61 9.83 4.91 6.22
CA ALA A 61 9.86 4.83 7.68
C ALA A 61 9.09 5.97 8.37
N ASN A 62 9.04 7.15 7.73
CA ASN A 62 8.59 8.40 8.36
C ASN A 62 7.44 9.10 7.62
N VAL A 63 6.80 8.45 6.67
CA VAL A 63 5.67 9.06 5.97
C VAL A 63 4.45 9.13 6.90
N LYS A 64 3.81 10.29 6.91
CA LYS A 64 2.57 10.53 7.67
C LYS A 64 1.40 10.92 6.77
N ARG A 65 1.68 11.35 5.54
CA ARG A 65 0.71 11.79 4.55
C ARG A 65 1.17 11.36 3.16
N CYS A 66 0.23 10.92 2.34
CA CYS A 66 0.48 10.44 0.99
C CYS A 66 -0.03 11.39 -0.10
N GLU A 67 -0.64 12.53 0.27
CA GLU A 67 -1.27 13.46 -0.69
C GLU A 67 -0.31 13.87 -1.83
N CYS A 68 0.89 14.34 -1.50
CA CYS A 68 1.89 14.75 -2.50
C CYS A 68 2.31 13.60 -3.45
N TYR A 69 2.37 12.36 -2.96
CA TYR A 69 2.67 11.20 -3.81
C TYR A 69 1.49 10.85 -4.71
N ASN A 70 0.27 10.95 -4.19
CA ASN A 70 -0.94 10.68 -4.94
C ASN A 70 -1.17 11.77 -6.00
N GLU A 71 -1.01 13.05 -5.69
CA GLU A 71 -1.05 14.13 -6.68
C GLU A 71 -0.04 13.90 -7.82
N ARG A 72 1.12 13.32 -7.52
CA ARG A 72 2.15 12.99 -8.51
C ARG A 72 1.86 11.73 -9.34
N TYR A 73 1.14 10.75 -8.78
CA TYR A 73 1.02 9.41 -9.35
C TYR A 73 -0.42 8.91 -9.58
N GLU A 74 -1.44 9.69 -9.23
CA GLU A 74 -2.84 9.36 -9.49
C GLU A 74 -3.08 9.20 -11.00
N GLY A 75 -3.23 7.95 -11.43
CA GLY A 75 -3.53 7.58 -12.82
C GLY A 75 -2.32 7.37 -13.74
N LEU A 76 -1.08 7.52 -13.25
CA LEU A 76 0.12 7.42 -14.09
C LEU A 76 0.79 6.04 -14.12
N ASN A 77 0.27 5.03 -13.40
CA ASN A 77 0.99 3.78 -13.12
C ASN A 77 2.40 4.11 -12.57
N PRO A 78 2.52 4.54 -11.29
CA PRO A 78 3.80 4.91 -10.71
C PRO A 78 4.87 3.85 -11.01
N PRO A 79 6.11 4.28 -11.33
CA PRO A 79 7.19 3.34 -11.53
C PRO A 79 7.31 2.48 -10.26
N ARG A 80 7.41 1.16 -10.45
CA ARG A 80 7.71 0.18 -9.39
C ARG A 80 9.14 0.35 -8.87
N ASP A 81 9.51 1.58 -8.52
CA ASP A 81 10.80 1.92 -7.96
C ASP A 81 10.80 1.51 -6.49
N GLY A 82 11.42 0.36 -6.23
CA GLY A 82 11.39 -0.35 -4.95
C GLY A 82 10.76 -1.74 -5.00
N SER A 83 10.28 -2.23 -6.16
CA SER A 83 10.10 -3.67 -6.31
C SER A 83 11.48 -4.31 -6.31
N PHE A 84 11.80 -5.03 -5.24
CA PHE A 84 12.88 -6.01 -5.24
C PHE A 84 12.65 -6.92 -6.47
N VAL A 85 13.43 -6.71 -7.52
CA VAL A 85 13.55 -7.68 -8.60
C VAL A 85 14.40 -8.79 -7.98
N ALA A 86 13.73 -9.90 -7.63
CA ALA A 86 14.41 -11.16 -7.34
C ALA A 86 14.97 -11.74 -8.64
#